data_AF-I3ZWE3-F1
#
_entry.id   AF-I3ZWE3-F1
#
_cell.length_a   1.000
_cell.length_b   1.000
_cell.length_c   1.000
_cell.angle_alpha   90.00
_cell.angle_beta   90.00
_cell.angle_gamma   90.00
#
_symmetry.space_group_name_H-M   'P 1'
#
loop_
_entity.id
_entity.type
_entity.pdbx_description
1 polymer ?
#
loop_
_entity_poly.entity_id
_entity_poly.type
_entity_poly.pdbx_seq_one_letter_code
_entity_poly.pdbx_strand_id
1 'polypeptide(L)'
;MKRLVPVLALLLLLVPPTSATPYWFGEGVYARYVARGQLSIGMSTSAGNVTYYCPHVEFTWRALKVSGDKARVSLLLLGFNCTREEYSTLGEGEAMALLRKYQGRYNFTGGDCLEVPVTGGNVTVCENSYYERTARRVVGLVVEDGEGRLFNRSYTPENFSRAGVVEIDLTTGEIYVNGTLAGGNFLWVENPANVTGLEILPGLKIETVRMINSTAMTYYGDFNAPVYMAHTNMMSLPGISGKDVILYDGSSGLAIAFFTPFSPLWEALGISNAVIQDTEFAREHEREIKESNKMPPFGLVLAGTNIDFTRAEELPEEGPSRTALFAVVGVAVVLGALLLWRWRR
;
A
#
# COMPACT_ATOMS: atom_id res chain seq x y z
N MET A 1 -12.54 50.20 11.76
CA MET A 1 -11.73 48.97 11.95
C MET A 1 -12.45 47.81 12.64
N LYS A 2 -13.40 48.01 13.56
CA LYS A 2 -14.11 46.91 14.28
C LYS A 2 -15.02 46.00 13.44
N ARG A 3 -15.31 46.32 12.18
CA ARG A 3 -16.16 45.50 11.28
C ARG A 3 -15.37 44.62 10.28
N LEU A 4 -14.04 44.76 10.22
CA LEU A 4 -13.19 43.96 9.31
C LEU A 4 -12.84 42.57 9.89
N VAL A 5 -12.76 42.46 11.22
CA VAL A 5 -12.44 41.21 11.93
C VAL A 5 -13.45 40.07 11.67
N PRO A 6 -14.79 40.28 11.75
CA PRO A 6 -15.74 39.20 11.49
C PRO A 6 -15.80 38.79 10.02
N VAL A 7 -15.52 39.70 9.09
CA VAL A 7 -15.48 39.40 7.64
C VAL A 7 -14.23 38.59 7.30
N LEU A 8 -13.08 38.91 7.91
CA LEU A 8 -11.85 38.15 7.74
C LEU A 8 -11.96 36.74 8.36
N ALA A 9 -12.61 36.61 9.52
CA ALA A 9 -12.89 35.31 10.14
C ALA A 9 -13.86 34.44 9.30
N LEU A 10 -14.88 35.06 8.68
CA LEU A 10 -15.79 34.36 7.76
C LEU A 10 -15.09 33.96 6.45
N LEU A 11 -14.17 34.78 5.93
CA LEU A 11 -13.35 34.46 4.75
C LEU A 11 -12.33 33.34 5.03
N LEU A 12 -11.79 33.27 6.24
CA LEU A 12 -10.90 32.17 6.68
C LEU A 12 -11.64 30.85 6.84
N LEU A 13 -12.94 30.87 7.19
CA LEU A 13 -13.82 29.69 7.24
C LEU A 13 -14.30 29.25 5.85
N LEU A 14 -14.12 30.08 4.83
CA LEU A 14 -14.43 29.77 3.43
C LEU A 14 -13.21 29.30 2.65
N VAL A 15 -12.03 29.24 3.27
CA VAL A 15 -10.87 28.59 2.65
C VAL A 15 -11.20 27.11 2.57
N PRO A 16 -11.29 26.53 1.36
CA PRO A 16 -11.59 25.11 1.22
C PRO A 16 -10.59 24.30 2.05
N PRO A 17 -11.04 23.22 2.73
CA PRO A 17 -10.12 22.34 3.43
C PRO A 17 -8.99 21.97 2.46
N THR A 18 -7.76 22.13 2.94
CA THR A 18 -6.52 21.75 2.24
C THR A 18 -6.72 20.38 1.59
N SER A 19 -6.65 20.34 0.26
CA SER A 19 -6.85 19.10 -0.50
C SER A 19 -5.78 18.10 -0.10
N ALA A 20 -6.14 16.83 0.10
CA ALA A 20 -5.20 15.75 0.36
C ALA A 20 -4.32 15.37 -0.86
N THR A 21 -4.31 16.21 -1.90
CA THR A 21 -3.73 15.92 -3.21
C THR A 21 -2.50 16.78 -3.48
N PRO A 22 -1.32 16.16 -3.61
CA PRO A 22 -0.11 16.87 -3.99
C PRO A 22 -0.23 17.49 -5.39
N TYR A 23 0.50 18.58 -5.64
CA TYR A 23 0.48 19.32 -6.91
C TYR A 23 0.81 18.45 -8.14
N TRP A 24 1.61 17.40 -7.93
CA TRP A 24 2.07 16.49 -8.99
C TRP A 24 1.06 15.39 -9.31
N PHE A 25 0.01 15.22 -8.51
CA PHE A 25 -0.94 14.13 -8.70
C PHE A 25 -1.94 14.45 -9.82
N GLY A 26 -1.81 13.74 -10.93
CA GLY A 26 -2.66 13.90 -12.11
C GLY A 26 -2.85 12.58 -12.87
N GLU A 27 -3.65 12.61 -13.93
CA GLU A 27 -3.90 11.42 -14.76
C GLU A 27 -2.60 10.84 -15.35
N GLY A 28 -2.46 9.53 -15.32
CA GLY A 28 -1.31 8.81 -15.86
C GLY A 28 -0.10 8.71 -14.92
N VAL A 29 -0.07 9.49 -13.83
CA VAL A 29 0.95 9.40 -12.77
C VAL A 29 0.96 8.01 -12.16
N TYR A 30 2.15 7.45 -11.93
CA TYR A 30 2.31 6.17 -11.27
C TYR A 30 3.50 6.17 -10.31
N ALA A 31 3.46 5.26 -9.35
CA ALA A 31 4.65 4.83 -8.61
C ALA A 31 4.69 3.31 -8.53
N ARG A 32 5.89 2.76 -8.74
CA ARG A 32 6.21 1.35 -8.72
C ARG A 32 7.17 1.09 -7.57
N TYR A 33 6.84 0.10 -6.77
CA TYR A 33 7.58 -0.34 -5.59
C TYR A 33 7.99 -1.79 -5.75
N VAL A 34 9.14 -2.12 -5.18
CA VAL A 34 9.76 -3.45 -5.25
C VAL A 34 10.07 -3.92 -3.83
N ALA A 35 9.94 -5.22 -3.59
CA ALA A 35 10.62 -5.87 -2.47
C ALA A 35 11.24 -7.19 -2.91
N ARG A 36 12.44 -7.49 -2.38
CA ARG A 36 13.16 -8.75 -2.59
C ARG A 36 13.48 -9.43 -1.26
N GLY A 37 13.37 -10.76 -1.22
CA GLY A 37 13.66 -11.55 -0.02
C GLY A 37 12.62 -12.63 0.23
N GLN A 38 12.38 -12.98 1.50
CA GLN A 38 11.37 -13.99 1.84
C GLN A 38 10.02 -13.32 2.12
N LEU A 39 9.19 -13.22 1.08
CA LEU A 39 7.92 -12.49 1.11
C LEU A 39 6.75 -13.47 1.09
N SER A 40 5.64 -13.14 1.74
CA SER A 40 4.41 -13.93 1.68
C SER A 40 3.18 -13.08 1.36
N ILE A 41 2.28 -13.65 0.55
CA ILE A 41 0.99 -13.04 0.18
C ILE A 41 -0.08 -14.11 0.39
N GLY A 42 -0.95 -13.90 1.36
CA GLY A 42 -2.08 -14.78 1.64
C GLY A 42 -3.37 -14.29 0.99
N MET A 43 -4.20 -15.25 0.60
CA MET A 43 -5.51 -15.05 0.01
C MET A 43 -6.51 -16.02 0.61
N SER A 44 -7.72 -15.53 0.88
CA SER A 44 -8.85 -16.40 1.20
C SER A 44 -9.66 -16.66 -0.06
N THR A 45 -9.87 -17.93 -0.38
CA THR A 45 -10.67 -18.38 -1.54
C THR A 45 -11.85 -19.23 -1.05
N SER A 46 -12.81 -19.52 -1.91
CA SER A 46 -13.91 -20.44 -1.59
C SER A 46 -13.44 -21.87 -1.28
N ALA A 47 -12.24 -22.25 -1.72
CA ALA A 47 -11.65 -23.56 -1.48
C ALA A 47 -10.76 -23.63 -0.23
N GLY A 48 -10.44 -22.49 0.38
CA GLY A 48 -9.52 -22.40 1.51
C GLY A 48 -8.54 -21.24 1.40
N ASN A 49 -7.51 -21.27 2.22
CA ASN A 49 -6.47 -20.24 2.28
C ASN A 49 -5.29 -20.62 1.40
N VAL A 50 -4.86 -19.70 0.54
CA VAL A 50 -3.69 -19.87 -0.32
C VAL A 50 -2.64 -18.84 0.04
N THR A 51 -1.42 -19.27 0.31
CA THR A 51 -0.27 -18.42 0.56
C THR A 51 0.74 -18.59 -0.56
N TYR A 52 1.14 -17.47 -1.17
CA TYR A 52 2.25 -17.41 -2.12
C TYR A 52 3.49 -16.94 -1.38
N TYR A 53 4.60 -17.66 -1.54
CA TYR A 53 5.91 -17.26 -1.06
C TYR A 53 6.75 -16.81 -2.25
N CYS A 54 6.99 -15.51 -2.36
CA CYS A 54 7.61 -14.90 -3.53
C CYS A 54 9.00 -14.34 -3.16
N PRO A 55 10.08 -14.69 -3.90
CA PRO A 55 11.39 -14.07 -3.71
C PRO A 55 11.45 -12.59 -4.12
N HIS A 56 10.53 -12.16 -4.99
CA HIS A 56 10.46 -10.80 -5.54
C HIS A 56 9.00 -10.43 -5.80
N VAL A 57 8.61 -9.22 -5.39
CA VAL A 57 7.29 -8.65 -5.67
C VAL A 57 7.40 -7.23 -6.19
N GLU A 58 6.47 -6.86 -7.06
CA GLU A 58 6.33 -5.51 -7.58
C GLU A 58 4.91 -5.01 -7.38
N PHE A 59 4.77 -3.87 -6.72
CA PHE A 59 3.50 -3.19 -6.53
C PHE A 59 3.50 -1.88 -7.32
N THR A 60 2.50 -1.66 -8.16
CA THR A 60 2.33 -0.41 -8.90
C THR A 60 0.95 0.15 -8.63
N TRP A 61 0.88 1.44 -8.33
CA TRP A 61 -0.36 2.19 -8.41
C TRP A 61 -0.26 3.25 -9.51
N ARG A 62 -1.39 3.54 -10.18
CA ARG A 62 -1.47 4.53 -11.26
C ARG A 62 -2.80 5.26 -11.24
N ALA A 63 -2.75 6.59 -11.31
CA ALA A 63 -3.93 7.42 -11.49
C ALA A 63 -4.49 7.21 -12.90
N LEU A 64 -5.69 6.63 -12.99
CA LEU A 64 -6.39 6.40 -14.25
C LEU A 64 -7.19 7.62 -14.70
N LYS A 65 -7.86 8.27 -13.74
CA LYS A 65 -8.73 9.41 -13.98
C LYS A 65 -8.76 10.30 -12.75
N VAL A 66 -8.73 11.61 -12.94
CA VAL A 66 -8.87 12.61 -11.87
C VAL A 66 -9.98 13.57 -12.27
N SER A 67 -11.04 13.66 -11.47
CA SER A 67 -12.24 14.43 -11.79
C SER A 67 -12.79 15.10 -10.53
N GLY A 68 -12.57 16.41 -10.41
CA GLY A 68 -12.99 17.15 -9.22
C GLY A 68 -12.22 16.68 -7.98
N ASP A 69 -12.97 16.25 -6.97
CA ASP A 69 -12.49 15.76 -5.69
C ASP A 69 -12.28 14.23 -5.67
N LYS A 70 -12.27 13.56 -6.82
CA LYS A 70 -12.12 12.10 -6.90
C LYS A 70 -11.04 11.67 -7.87
N ALA A 71 -10.32 10.62 -7.49
CA ALA A 71 -9.40 9.92 -8.37
C ALA A 71 -9.76 8.44 -8.46
N ARG A 72 -9.66 7.88 -9.67
CA ARG A 72 -9.65 6.43 -9.89
C ARG A 72 -8.21 5.98 -10.03
N VAL A 73 -7.78 5.04 -9.20
CA VAL A 73 -6.41 4.54 -9.15
C VAL A 73 -6.40 3.05 -9.43
N SER A 74 -5.64 2.59 -10.44
CA SER A 74 -5.38 1.17 -10.66
C SER A 74 -4.26 0.69 -9.75
N LEU A 75 -4.39 -0.52 -9.26
CA LEU A 75 -3.41 -1.24 -8.46
C LEU A 75 -2.99 -2.50 -9.22
N LEU A 76 -1.71 -2.83 -9.19
CA LEU A 76 -1.15 -4.05 -9.75
C LEU A 76 -0.09 -4.60 -8.79
N LEU A 77 -0.28 -5.83 -8.31
CA LEU A 77 0.72 -6.57 -7.54
C LEU A 77 1.16 -7.80 -8.33
N LEU A 78 2.44 -7.88 -8.60
CA LEU A 78 3.11 -8.99 -9.27
C LEU A 78 4.04 -9.69 -8.28
N GLY A 79 4.05 -11.02 -8.30
CA GLY A 79 5.02 -11.85 -7.60
C GLY A 79 5.72 -12.77 -8.59
N PHE A 80 7.03 -12.93 -8.45
CA PHE A 80 7.85 -13.64 -9.41
C PHE A 80 8.48 -14.88 -8.77
N ASN A 81 8.49 -15.99 -9.49
CA ASN A 81 9.03 -17.28 -9.02
C ASN A 81 8.47 -17.70 -7.66
N CYS A 82 7.17 -17.48 -7.44
CA CYS A 82 6.51 -17.79 -6.19
C CYS A 82 6.32 -19.30 -6.04
N THR A 83 6.42 -19.79 -4.81
CA THR A 83 5.90 -21.11 -4.43
C THR A 83 4.52 -20.92 -3.81
N ARG A 84 3.67 -21.93 -3.93
CA ARG A 84 2.27 -21.85 -3.49
C ARG A 84 2.00 -22.87 -2.40
N GLU A 85 1.29 -22.44 -1.37
CA GLU A 85 0.84 -23.26 -0.26
C GLU A 85 -0.66 -23.08 -0.07
N GLU A 86 -1.39 -24.17 0.08
CA GLU A 86 -2.84 -24.17 0.20
C GLU A 86 -3.27 -25.03 1.38
N TYR A 87 -4.19 -24.46 2.17
CA TYR A 87 -4.82 -25.11 3.30
C TYR A 87 -6.33 -25.07 3.11
N SER A 88 -6.95 -26.24 3.20
CA SER A 88 -8.41 -26.39 3.11
C SER A 88 -8.92 -27.33 4.18
N THR A 89 -10.07 -27.00 4.76
CA THR A 89 -10.82 -27.90 5.64
C THR A 89 -11.92 -28.57 4.82
N LEU A 90 -12.00 -29.89 4.91
CA LEU A 90 -12.98 -30.73 4.21
C LEU A 90 -13.94 -31.34 5.23
N GLY A 91 -15.19 -31.55 4.85
CA GLY A 91 -16.10 -32.35 5.65
C GLY A 91 -15.62 -33.81 5.73
N GLU A 92 -15.88 -34.49 6.85
CA GLU A 92 -15.40 -35.86 7.11
C GLU A 92 -15.62 -36.82 5.92
N GLY A 93 -16.82 -36.83 5.35
CA GLY A 93 -17.16 -37.72 4.24
C GLY A 93 -16.33 -37.47 2.98
N GLU A 94 -16.09 -36.21 2.65
CA GLU A 94 -15.24 -35.81 1.51
C GLU A 94 -13.77 -36.15 1.79
N ALA A 95 -13.30 -35.84 3.00
CA ALA A 95 -11.95 -36.12 3.44
C ALA A 95 -11.64 -37.62 3.41
N MET A 96 -12.56 -38.45 3.92
CA MET A 96 -12.45 -39.91 3.91
C MET A 96 -12.51 -40.48 2.50
N ALA A 97 -13.35 -39.91 1.62
CA ALA A 97 -13.38 -40.31 0.21
C ALA A 97 -12.04 -40.01 -0.49
N LEU A 98 -11.46 -38.83 -0.24
CA LEU A 98 -10.16 -38.44 -0.77
C LEU A 98 -9.02 -39.30 -0.19
N LEU A 99 -9.05 -39.57 1.11
CA LEU A 99 -8.07 -40.44 1.77
C LEU A 99 -8.11 -41.86 1.22
N ARG A 100 -9.29 -42.44 1.03
CA ARG A 100 -9.46 -43.77 0.40
C ARG A 100 -8.91 -43.81 -1.01
N LYS A 101 -9.05 -42.73 -1.77
CA LYS A 101 -8.45 -42.60 -3.11
C LYS A 101 -6.92 -42.63 -3.04
N TYR A 102 -6.32 -41.95 -2.05
CA TYR A 102 -4.87 -42.01 -1.83
C TYR A 102 -4.40 -43.38 -1.35
N GLN A 103 -5.10 -43.98 -0.39
CA GLN A 103 -4.84 -45.33 0.12
C GLN A 103 -4.88 -46.39 -0.99
N GLY A 104 -5.90 -46.32 -1.86
CA GLY A 104 -6.05 -47.21 -3.00
C GLY A 104 -4.92 -47.11 -4.03
N ARG A 105 -4.30 -45.93 -4.21
CA ARG A 105 -3.14 -45.75 -5.12
C ARG A 105 -1.92 -46.56 -4.67
N TYR A 106 -1.78 -46.80 -3.36
CA TYR A 106 -0.63 -47.49 -2.78
C TYR A 106 -1.00 -48.87 -2.19
N ASN A 107 -2.19 -49.39 -2.55
CA ASN A 107 -2.71 -50.67 -2.07
C ASN A 107 -2.68 -50.82 -0.53
N PHE A 108 -2.97 -49.74 0.20
CA PHE A 108 -3.02 -49.79 1.66
C PHE A 108 -4.25 -50.60 2.13
N THR A 109 -4.02 -51.61 2.98
CA THR A 109 -5.04 -52.55 3.46
C THR A 109 -5.41 -52.38 4.94
N GLY A 110 -4.92 -51.33 5.61
CA GLY A 110 -5.08 -51.12 7.05
C GLY A 110 -3.89 -51.62 7.88
N GLY A 111 -3.87 -51.24 9.17
CA GLY A 111 -2.78 -51.56 10.11
C GLY A 111 -1.77 -50.41 10.26
N ASP A 112 -0.50 -50.77 10.43
CA ASP A 112 0.59 -49.80 10.55
C ASP A 112 0.73 -48.93 9.29
N CYS A 113 1.27 -47.72 9.46
CA CYS A 113 1.52 -46.82 8.34
C CYS A 113 2.49 -47.45 7.32
N LEU A 114 2.14 -47.31 6.03
CA LEU A 114 2.95 -47.75 4.91
C LEU A 114 3.83 -46.60 4.42
N GLU A 115 5.14 -46.82 4.37
CA GLU A 115 6.09 -45.91 3.73
C GLU A 115 6.48 -46.44 2.34
N VAL A 116 6.23 -45.64 1.30
CA VAL A 116 6.51 -45.98 -0.09
C VAL A 116 7.51 -44.97 -0.68
N PRO A 117 8.70 -45.40 -1.11
CA PRO A 117 9.60 -44.52 -1.85
C PRO A 117 9.00 -44.20 -3.22
N VAL A 118 9.05 -42.92 -3.61
CA VAL A 118 8.60 -42.46 -4.93
C VAL A 118 9.71 -41.66 -5.60
N THR A 119 9.62 -41.44 -6.91
CA THR A 119 10.63 -40.66 -7.63
C THR A 119 10.79 -39.27 -7.02
N GLY A 120 11.96 -39.01 -6.42
CA GLY A 120 12.29 -37.73 -5.81
C GLY A 120 11.69 -37.50 -4.41
N GLY A 121 11.26 -38.55 -3.70
CA GLY A 121 10.82 -38.44 -2.32
C GLY A 121 10.13 -39.68 -1.75
N ASN A 122 9.19 -39.48 -0.83
CA ASN A 122 8.49 -40.55 -0.13
C ASN A 122 7.01 -40.23 0.09
N VAL A 123 6.23 -41.29 0.29
CA VAL A 123 4.82 -41.24 0.64
C VAL A 123 4.61 -42.06 1.90
N THR A 124 3.88 -41.51 2.86
CA THR A 124 3.40 -42.19 4.06
C THR A 124 1.88 -42.27 3.99
N VAL A 125 1.35 -43.48 4.11
CA VAL A 125 -0.10 -43.74 4.09
C VAL A 125 -0.48 -44.45 5.38
N CYS A 126 -1.39 -43.87 6.15
CA CYS A 126 -1.92 -44.43 7.38
C CYS A 126 -3.45 -44.58 7.28
N GLU A 127 -4.07 -45.13 8.31
CA GLU A 127 -5.53 -45.31 8.36
C GLU A 127 -6.30 -43.99 8.28
N ASN A 128 -5.82 -42.95 8.96
CA ASN A 128 -6.45 -41.63 9.08
C ASN A 128 -5.66 -40.50 8.42
N SER A 129 -4.56 -40.79 7.73
CA SER A 129 -3.73 -39.75 7.12
C SER A 129 -2.96 -40.20 5.88
N TYR A 130 -2.62 -39.21 5.06
CA TYR A 130 -1.78 -39.33 3.87
C TYR A 130 -0.75 -38.20 3.89
N TYR A 131 0.49 -38.52 3.56
CA TYR A 131 1.55 -37.53 3.41
C TYR A 131 2.44 -37.91 2.22
N GLU A 132 2.65 -36.98 1.30
CA GLU A 132 3.55 -37.11 0.17
C GLU A 132 4.52 -35.95 0.17
N ARG A 133 5.82 -36.25 0.11
CA ARG A 133 6.87 -35.25 -0.04
C ARG A 133 7.73 -35.61 -1.23
N THR A 134 7.85 -34.67 -2.16
CA THR A 134 8.72 -34.78 -3.33
C THR A 134 9.55 -33.51 -3.49
N ALA A 135 10.52 -33.52 -4.40
CA ALA A 135 11.25 -32.31 -4.79
C ALA A 135 10.35 -31.18 -5.33
N ARG A 136 9.13 -31.48 -5.80
CA ARG A 136 8.22 -30.50 -6.42
C ARG A 136 7.03 -30.10 -5.56
N ARG A 137 6.66 -30.89 -4.57
CA ARG A 137 5.49 -30.63 -3.73
C ARG A 137 5.50 -31.37 -2.40
N VAL A 138 4.69 -30.89 -1.48
CA VAL A 138 4.25 -31.59 -0.27
C VAL A 138 2.73 -31.61 -0.27
N VAL A 139 2.12 -32.78 -0.07
CA VAL A 139 0.68 -32.93 0.12
C VAL A 139 0.45 -33.69 1.41
N GLY A 140 -0.36 -33.15 2.31
CA GLY A 140 -0.78 -33.80 3.54
C GLY A 140 -2.29 -33.81 3.64
N LEU A 141 -2.89 -34.92 4.04
CA LEU A 141 -4.29 -35.01 4.40
C LEU A 141 -4.37 -35.74 5.73
N VAL A 142 -5.02 -35.13 6.72
CA VAL A 142 -5.31 -35.76 8.02
C VAL A 142 -6.81 -35.71 8.24
N VAL A 143 -7.42 -36.82 8.66
CA VAL A 143 -8.82 -36.88 9.06
C VAL A 143 -8.87 -37.17 10.55
N GLU A 144 -9.30 -36.20 11.33
CA GLU A 144 -9.36 -36.25 12.78
C GLU A 144 -10.53 -35.40 13.27
N ASP A 145 -11.14 -35.75 14.40
CA ASP A 145 -12.21 -34.98 15.04
C ASP A 145 -13.42 -34.64 14.13
N GLY A 146 -13.73 -35.50 13.16
CA GLY A 146 -14.86 -35.30 12.24
C GLY A 146 -14.59 -34.27 11.13
N GLU A 147 -13.34 -33.88 10.90
CA GLU A 147 -12.93 -33.01 9.80
C GLU A 147 -11.67 -33.50 9.09
N GLY A 148 -11.53 -33.11 7.82
CA GLY A 148 -10.32 -33.33 7.04
C GLY A 148 -9.50 -32.06 6.92
N ARG A 149 -8.21 -32.12 7.21
CA ARG A 149 -7.26 -31.02 6.96
C ARG A 149 -6.37 -31.39 5.79
N LEU A 150 -6.56 -30.72 4.67
CA LEU A 150 -5.74 -30.89 3.47
C LEU A 150 -4.75 -29.73 3.36
N PHE A 151 -3.48 -30.10 3.24
CA PHE A 151 -2.35 -29.24 3.01
C PHE A 151 -1.73 -29.57 1.66
N ASN A 152 -1.48 -28.56 0.84
CA ASN A 152 -0.83 -28.75 -0.45
C ASN A 152 0.15 -27.61 -0.72
N ARG A 153 1.44 -27.92 -0.76
CA ARG A 153 2.51 -26.99 -1.10
C ARG A 153 3.15 -27.39 -2.40
N SER A 154 3.16 -26.51 -3.40
CA SER A 154 3.92 -26.64 -4.62
C SER A 154 5.22 -25.83 -4.52
N TYR A 155 6.35 -26.49 -4.78
CA TYR A 155 7.65 -25.85 -4.98
C TYR A 155 7.92 -25.51 -6.44
N THR A 156 6.98 -25.80 -7.35
CA THR A 156 7.11 -25.42 -8.75
C THR A 156 6.90 -23.91 -8.85
N PRO A 157 7.90 -23.13 -9.27
CA PRO A 157 7.78 -21.68 -9.31
C PRO A 157 6.69 -21.24 -10.29
N GLU A 158 5.84 -20.31 -9.84
CA GLU A 158 4.81 -19.68 -10.66
C GLU A 158 4.80 -18.16 -10.46
N ASN A 159 4.28 -17.43 -11.45
CA ASN A 159 4.11 -15.99 -11.32
C ASN A 159 2.72 -15.70 -10.72
N PHE A 160 2.70 -14.83 -9.72
CA PHE A 160 1.50 -14.31 -9.08
C PHE A 160 1.13 -12.96 -9.69
N SER A 161 -0.15 -12.71 -9.91
CA SER A 161 -0.65 -11.42 -10.37
C SER A 161 -2.04 -11.12 -9.83
N ARG A 162 -2.21 -9.92 -9.28
CA ARG A 162 -3.49 -9.34 -8.87
C ARG A 162 -3.58 -7.90 -9.32
N ALA A 163 -4.74 -7.53 -9.84
CA ALA A 163 -5.04 -6.17 -10.24
C ALA A 163 -6.36 -5.75 -9.61
N GLY A 164 -6.45 -4.47 -9.26
CA GLY A 164 -7.62 -3.87 -8.64
C GLY A 164 -7.76 -2.41 -9.06
N VAL A 165 -8.92 -1.83 -8.78
CA VAL A 165 -9.14 -0.39 -8.96
C VAL A 165 -9.81 0.12 -7.69
N VAL A 166 -9.32 1.25 -7.19
CA VAL A 166 -9.89 1.96 -6.05
C VAL A 166 -10.29 3.37 -6.46
N GLU A 167 -11.25 3.92 -5.74
CA GLU A 167 -11.57 5.34 -5.81
C GLU A 167 -10.99 6.03 -4.57
N ILE A 168 -10.39 7.20 -4.75
CA ILE A 168 -9.83 7.99 -3.66
C ILE A 168 -10.54 9.33 -3.66
N ASP A 169 -11.11 9.70 -2.51
CA ASP A 169 -11.57 11.05 -2.25
C ASP A 169 -10.33 11.92 -1.99
N LEU A 170 -10.10 12.87 -2.89
CA LEU A 170 -8.95 13.76 -2.90
C LEU A 170 -9.04 14.89 -1.87
N THR A 171 -10.20 15.06 -1.23
CA THR A 171 -10.41 16.02 -0.14
C THR A 171 -10.13 15.36 1.20
N THR A 172 -10.68 14.17 1.44
CA THR A 172 -10.56 13.46 2.73
C THR A 172 -9.40 12.47 2.77
N GLY A 173 -8.90 12.03 1.62
CA GLY A 173 -7.93 10.94 1.51
C GLY A 173 -8.55 9.56 1.72
N GLU A 174 -9.88 9.43 1.75
CA GLU A 174 -10.54 8.14 1.93
C GLU A 174 -10.46 7.27 0.67
N ILE A 175 -10.19 5.98 0.87
CA ILE A 175 -10.11 4.95 -0.17
C ILE A 175 -11.40 4.15 -0.15
N TYR A 176 -12.02 4.03 -1.33
CA TYR A 176 -13.23 3.26 -1.56
C TYR A 176 -12.95 2.10 -2.51
N VAL A 177 -13.38 0.89 -2.12
CA VAL A 177 -13.32 -0.33 -2.93
C VAL A 177 -14.75 -0.73 -3.27
N ASN A 178 -15.09 -0.73 -4.55
CA ASN A 178 -16.46 -0.99 -5.04
C ASN A 178 -17.52 -0.11 -4.34
N GLY A 179 -17.20 1.16 -4.05
CA GLY A 179 -18.08 2.11 -3.37
C GLY A 179 -18.14 1.97 -1.83
N THR A 180 -17.47 0.99 -1.24
CA THR A 180 -17.39 0.82 0.23
C THR A 180 -16.10 1.43 0.76
N LEU A 181 -16.18 2.18 1.87
CA LEU A 181 -14.99 2.73 2.52
C LEU A 181 -14.09 1.59 3.00
N ALA A 182 -12.86 1.53 2.49
CA ALA A 182 -11.86 0.53 2.86
C ALA A 182 -10.84 1.08 3.85
N GLY A 183 -10.52 2.38 3.80
CA GLY A 183 -9.56 2.99 4.72
C GLY A 183 -9.00 4.33 4.25
N GLY A 184 -7.89 4.77 4.83
CA GLY A 184 -7.22 6.03 4.51
C GLY A 184 -6.05 5.88 3.54
N ASN A 185 -5.85 6.89 2.69
CA ASN A 185 -4.72 6.98 1.77
C ASN A 185 -3.41 7.25 2.52
N PHE A 186 -2.43 6.39 2.29
CA PHE A 186 -1.09 6.49 2.83
C PHE A 186 -0.01 6.49 1.73
N LEU A 187 -0.41 6.44 0.45
CA LEU A 187 0.51 6.40 -0.69
C LEU A 187 1.19 7.75 -0.91
N TRP A 188 0.50 8.84 -0.54
CA TRP A 188 1.02 10.19 -0.56
C TRP A 188 0.21 11.08 0.39
N VAL A 189 0.79 12.19 0.81
CA VAL A 189 0.17 13.18 1.69
C VAL A 189 0.71 14.57 1.36
N GLU A 190 -0.07 15.64 1.50
CA GLU A 190 0.44 17.00 1.22
C GLU A 190 1.51 17.43 2.25
N ASN A 191 1.28 17.10 3.52
CA ASN A 191 2.19 17.41 4.61
C ASN A 191 2.43 16.19 5.50
N PRO A 192 3.54 15.46 5.27
CA PRO A 192 3.90 14.30 6.08
C PRO A 192 4.02 14.57 7.58
N ALA A 193 4.28 15.81 8.01
CA ALA A 193 4.37 16.15 9.43
C ALA A 193 3.03 16.02 10.18
N ASN A 194 1.91 16.16 9.45
CA ASN A 194 0.58 16.30 10.04
C ASN A 194 -0.28 15.04 9.94
N VAL A 195 0.30 13.90 9.58
CA VAL A 195 -0.45 12.64 9.38
C VAL A 195 -0.69 11.86 10.68
N THR A 196 -0.27 12.38 11.83
CA THR A 196 -0.54 11.74 13.13
C THR A 196 -2.04 11.67 13.37
N GLY A 197 -2.54 10.50 13.75
CA GLY A 197 -3.96 10.23 13.94
C GLY A 197 -4.70 9.81 12.67
N LEU A 198 -4.06 9.86 11.49
CA LEU A 198 -4.64 9.30 10.26
C LEU A 198 -4.93 7.82 10.46
N GLU A 199 -6.19 7.42 10.25
CA GLU A 199 -6.62 6.03 10.30
C GLU A 199 -6.49 5.41 8.90
N ILE A 200 -5.55 4.47 8.75
CA ILE A 200 -5.26 3.78 7.49
C ILE A 200 -6.26 2.65 7.27
N LEU A 201 -6.63 1.95 8.35
CA LEU A 201 -7.67 0.94 8.43
C LEU A 201 -8.38 1.07 9.77
N PRO A 202 -9.62 0.56 9.92
CA PRO A 202 -10.30 0.52 11.21
C PRO A 202 -9.40 -0.09 12.31
N GLY A 203 -9.02 0.73 13.30
CA GLY A 203 -8.14 0.34 14.41
C GLY A 203 -6.63 0.41 14.13
N LEU A 204 -6.20 0.76 12.92
CA LEU A 204 -4.82 1.01 12.53
C LEU A 204 -4.65 2.48 12.14
N LYS A 205 -3.99 3.23 13.02
CA LYS A 205 -3.74 4.67 12.86
C LYS A 205 -2.28 5.00 13.00
N ILE A 206 -1.84 6.07 12.35
CA ILE A 206 -0.51 6.62 12.54
C ILE A 206 -0.41 7.18 13.96
N GLU A 207 0.42 6.56 14.78
CA GLU A 207 0.63 6.90 16.19
C GLU A 207 1.72 7.94 16.37
N THR A 208 2.81 7.81 15.59
CA THR A 208 3.95 8.72 15.67
C THR A 208 4.44 9.10 14.29
N VAL A 209 4.80 10.37 14.13
CA VAL A 209 5.53 10.87 12.98
C VAL A 209 6.79 11.54 13.49
N ARG A 210 7.93 11.19 12.90
CA ARG A 210 9.21 11.84 13.20
C ARG A 210 9.91 12.23 11.92
N MET A 211 10.45 13.44 11.91
CA MET A 211 11.44 13.83 10.92
C MET A 211 12.76 13.16 11.28
N ILE A 212 13.36 12.47 10.32
CA ILE A 212 14.65 11.80 10.48
C ILE A 212 15.64 12.52 9.58
N ASN A 213 16.73 12.97 10.19
CA ASN A 213 17.85 13.52 9.46
C ASN A 213 18.73 12.38 8.91
N SER A 214 18.15 11.52 8.07
CA SER A 214 18.84 10.39 7.42
C SER A 214 18.35 10.28 5.99
N THR A 215 19.24 9.87 5.10
CA THR A 215 18.90 9.64 3.70
C THR A 215 18.20 8.30 3.56
N ALA A 216 17.01 8.29 2.96
CA ALA A 216 16.30 7.05 2.68
C ALA A 216 16.73 6.52 1.32
N MET A 217 17.29 5.32 1.32
CA MET A 217 17.75 4.66 0.10
C MET A 217 16.56 4.05 -0.64
N THR A 218 16.56 4.09 -1.97
CA THR A 218 15.53 3.42 -2.79
C THR A 218 16.13 2.85 -4.08
N TYR A 219 15.35 2.09 -4.85
CA TYR A 219 15.77 1.64 -6.19
C TYR A 219 15.63 2.73 -7.26
N TYR A 220 14.84 3.78 -6.99
CA TYR A 220 14.64 4.90 -7.90
C TYR A 220 15.76 5.95 -7.79
N GLY A 221 16.24 6.17 -6.57
CA GLY A 221 17.25 7.16 -6.21
C GLY A 221 17.19 7.49 -4.72
N ASP A 222 18.29 7.99 -4.15
CA ASP A 222 18.35 8.35 -2.74
C ASP A 222 17.49 9.59 -2.46
N PHE A 223 16.64 9.52 -1.43
CA PHE A 223 15.89 10.66 -0.91
C PHE A 223 16.68 11.28 0.23
N ASN A 224 17.34 12.40 -0.07
CA ASN A 224 18.18 13.11 0.87
C ASN A 224 17.39 13.56 2.09
N ALA A 225 18.07 13.60 3.24
CA ALA A 225 17.51 14.11 4.47
C ALA A 225 17.02 15.57 4.32
N PRO A 226 15.95 15.97 5.03
CA PRO A 226 15.18 15.17 5.99
C PRO A 226 14.05 14.34 5.35
N VAL A 227 13.80 13.16 5.92
CA VAL A 227 12.71 12.24 5.54
C VAL A 227 11.72 12.10 6.71
N TYR A 228 10.42 11.98 6.42
CA TYR A 228 9.43 11.73 7.47
C TYR A 228 9.16 10.24 7.61
N MET A 229 9.20 9.75 8.84
CA MET A 229 8.86 8.37 9.17
C MET A 229 7.61 8.35 10.06
N ALA A 230 6.56 7.72 9.55
CA ALA A 230 5.33 7.45 10.26
C ALA A 230 5.31 6.00 10.76
N HIS A 231 4.93 5.79 12.02
CA HIS A 231 4.62 4.46 12.56
C HIS A 231 3.17 4.39 12.99
N THR A 232 2.56 3.24 12.76
CA THR A 232 1.22 2.97 13.30
C THR A 232 1.26 2.39 14.72
N ASN A 233 0.10 2.36 15.36
CA ASN A 233 -0.10 1.51 16.53
C ASN A 233 0.06 0.02 16.15
N MET A 234 0.26 -0.82 17.17
CA MET A 234 0.24 -2.28 16.99
C MET A 234 -1.19 -2.72 16.65
N MET A 235 -1.33 -3.52 15.59
CA MET A 235 -2.55 -4.21 15.26
C MET A 235 -2.35 -5.72 15.42
N SER A 236 -3.41 -6.41 15.82
CA SER A 236 -3.41 -7.87 15.94
C SER A 236 -4.66 -8.40 15.25
N LEU A 237 -4.46 -9.19 14.21
CA LEU A 237 -5.48 -9.99 13.55
C LEU A 237 -5.17 -11.48 13.79
N PRO A 238 -6.13 -12.41 13.58
CA PRO A 238 -5.85 -13.83 13.68
C PRO A 238 -4.65 -14.23 12.82
N GLY A 239 -3.58 -14.73 13.46
CA GLY A 239 -2.38 -15.21 12.78
C GLY A 239 -1.34 -14.14 12.42
N ILE A 240 -1.59 -12.85 12.65
CA ILE A 240 -0.61 -11.79 12.35
C ILE A 240 -0.73 -10.62 13.34
N SER A 241 0.40 -10.15 13.84
CA SER A 241 0.50 -8.90 14.61
C SER A 241 1.67 -8.09 14.10
N GLY A 242 1.47 -6.79 13.95
CA GLY A 242 2.48 -5.91 13.37
C GLY A 242 2.17 -4.44 13.54
N LYS A 243 3.18 -3.63 13.22
CA LYS A 243 3.08 -2.20 13.01
C LYS A 243 3.54 -1.91 11.59
N ASP A 244 2.98 -0.87 11.01
CA ASP A 244 3.40 -0.36 9.73
C ASP A 244 4.41 0.77 9.93
N VAL A 245 5.33 0.87 8.98
CA VAL A 245 6.29 1.96 8.87
C VAL A 245 6.20 2.52 7.47
N ILE A 246 5.96 3.83 7.36
CA ILE A 246 5.89 4.53 6.08
C ILE A 246 6.93 5.64 6.11
N LEU A 247 7.77 5.67 5.07
CA LEU A 247 8.70 6.74 4.81
C LEU A 247 8.10 7.65 3.74
N TYR A 248 8.11 8.95 3.98
CA TYR A 248 7.66 9.96 3.04
C TYR A 248 8.79 10.92 2.70
N ASP A 249 8.88 11.29 1.43
CA ASP A 249 9.66 12.46 1.02
C ASP A 249 9.01 13.73 1.61
N GLY A 250 9.81 14.56 2.28
CA GLY A 250 9.29 15.77 2.94
C GLY A 250 8.79 16.84 1.98
N SER A 251 9.26 16.83 0.73
CA SER A 251 8.95 17.87 -0.26
C SER A 251 7.71 17.56 -1.10
N SER A 252 7.62 16.33 -1.60
CA SER A 252 6.53 15.86 -2.45
C SER A 252 5.44 15.14 -1.68
N GLY A 253 5.77 14.65 -0.48
CA GLY A 253 4.89 13.85 0.34
C GLY A 253 4.56 12.47 -0.21
N LEU A 254 5.26 12.03 -1.27
CA LEU A 254 5.17 10.68 -1.80
C LEU A 254 5.72 9.67 -0.78
N ALA A 255 5.03 8.55 -0.59
CA ALA A 255 5.58 7.43 0.15
C ALA A 255 6.75 6.81 -0.65
N ILE A 256 7.95 6.81 -0.07
CA ILE A 256 9.18 6.30 -0.70
C ILE A 256 9.45 4.84 -0.31
N ALA A 257 8.95 4.41 0.85
CA ALA A 257 8.93 3.02 1.27
C ALA A 257 7.82 2.78 2.27
N PHE A 258 7.22 1.59 2.26
CA PHE A 258 6.21 1.23 3.26
C PHE A 258 6.18 -0.27 3.53
N PHE A 259 6.14 -0.61 4.82
CA PHE A 259 5.81 -1.94 5.31
C PHE A 259 4.35 -1.93 5.74
N THR A 260 3.48 -2.60 4.99
CA THR A 260 2.03 -2.62 5.27
C THR A 260 1.49 -4.05 5.32
N PRO A 261 1.79 -4.82 6.38
CA PRO A 261 1.10 -6.08 6.64
C PRO A 261 -0.43 -5.92 6.64
N PHE A 262 -0.91 -4.71 6.95
CA PHE A 262 -2.30 -4.31 6.88
C PHE A 262 -2.44 -3.14 5.90
N SER A 263 -3.34 -3.22 4.91
CA SER A 263 -3.55 -2.11 3.97
C SER A 263 -4.98 -2.15 3.42
N PRO A 264 -5.65 -0.99 3.25
CA PRO A 264 -6.93 -0.93 2.54
C PRO A 264 -6.81 -1.37 1.07
N LEU A 265 -5.59 -1.33 0.51
CA LEU A 265 -5.32 -1.76 -0.86
C LEU A 265 -5.36 -3.28 -1.02
N TRP A 266 -5.19 -4.05 0.07
CA TRP A 266 -5.24 -5.51 0.04
C TRP A 266 -6.64 -6.03 -0.28
N GLU A 267 -7.68 -5.36 0.20
CA GLU A 267 -9.07 -5.71 -0.13
C GLU A 267 -9.32 -5.62 -1.64
N ALA A 268 -8.89 -4.53 -2.28
CA ALA A 268 -9.02 -4.33 -3.73
C ALA A 268 -8.26 -5.37 -4.57
N LEU A 269 -7.27 -6.04 -3.98
CA LEU A 269 -6.46 -7.08 -4.62
C LEU A 269 -6.88 -8.50 -4.22
N GLY A 270 -7.87 -8.65 -3.33
CA GLY A 270 -8.31 -9.95 -2.79
C GLY A 270 -7.27 -10.61 -1.88
N ILE A 271 -6.41 -9.83 -1.24
CA ILE A 271 -5.33 -10.29 -0.37
C ILE A 271 -5.83 -10.24 1.08
N SER A 272 -5.72 -11.36 1.79
CA SER A 272 -6.13 -11.44 3.20
C SER A 272 -5.05 -10.93 4.14
N ASN A 273 -3.79 -11.15 3.78
CA ASN A 273 -2.62 -10.73 4.55
C ASN A 273 -1.40 -10.70 3.64
N ALA A 274 -0.45 -9.82 3.94
CA ALA A 274 0.83 -9.76 3.26
C ALA A 274 1.95 -9.59 4.29
N VAL A 275 3.09 -10.25 4.08
CA VAL A 275 4.32 -9.98 4.82
C VAL A 275 5.38 -9.71 3.77
N ILE A 276 5.59 -8.44 3.48
CA ILE A 276 6.49 -7.99 2.42
C ILE A 276 7.57 -7.15 3.07
N GLN A 277 8.81 -7.63 3.11
CA GLN A 277 9.96 -6.90 3.63
C GLN A 277 11.15 -7.10 2.70
N ASP A 278 11.72 -6.02 2.17
CA ASP A 278 12.93 -6.09 1.34
C ASP A 278 14.19 -6.38 2.19
N THR A 279 14.42 -7.64 2.50
CA THR A 279 15.59 -8.06 3.27
C THR A 279 16.86 -8.10 2.41
N GLU A 280 16.71 -8.26 1.10
CA GLU A 280 17.86 -8.31 0.18
C GLU A 280 18.48 -6.94 -0.02
N PHE A 281 17.69 -5.88 -0.19
CA PHE A 281 18.20 -4.51 -0.29
C PHE A 281 19.00 -4.11 0.96
N ALA A 282 18.46 -4.42 2.14
CA ALA A 282 19.12 -4.14 3.41
C ALA A 282 20.45 -4.89 3.55
N ARG A 283 20.53 -6.12 3.02
CA ARG A 283 21.75 -6.93 3.00
C ARG A 283 22.79 -6.39 2.02
N GLU A 284 22.37 -6.04 0.80
CA GLU A 284 23.26 -5.49 -0.24
C GLU A 284 23.92 -4.17 0.20
N HIS A 285 23.21 -3.34 0.98
CA HIS A 285 23.68 -2.03 1.43
C HIS A 285 24.09 -2.00 2.92
N GLU A 286 24.28 -3.16 3.56
CA GLU A 286 24.54 -3.26 5.00
C GLU A 286 25.70 -2.37 5.46
N ARG A 287 26.77 -2.30 4.66
CA ARG A 287 27.93 -1.45 4.95
C ARG A 287 27.59 0.03 4.92
N GLU A 288 26.90 0.50 3.87
CA GLU A 288 26.49 1.91 3.77
C GLU A 288 25.56 2.30 4.92
N ILE A 289 24.64 1.41 5.30
CA ILE A 289 23.71 1.62 6.41
C ILE A 289 24.46 1.73 7.75
N LYS A 290 25.50 0.93 7.96
CA LYS A 290 26.29 0.93 9.20
C LYS A 290 27.30 2.07 9.28
N GLU A 291 27.89 2.45 8.15
CA GLU A 291 29.00 3.40 8.09
C GLU A 291 28.58 4.82 7.72
N SER A 292 27.36 5.01 7.21
CA SER A 292 26.83 6.32 6.79
C SER A 292 25.47 6.60 7.42
N ASN A 293 25.01 7.84 7.32
CA ASN A 293 23.71 8.27 7.81
C ASN A 293 22.59 7.94 6.81
N LYS A 294 22.57 6.69 6.31
CA LYS A 294 21.59 6.16 5.38
C LYS A 294 20.74 5.09 6.06
N MET A 295 19.45 5.09 5.77
CA MET A 295 18.53 4.09 6.31
C MET A 295 18.09 3.13 5.20
N PRO A 296 18.08 1.80 5.46
CA PRO A 296 17.44 0.90 4.54
C PRO A 296 15.94 1.20 4.54
N PRO A 297 15.31 1.25 3.36
CA PRO A 297 13.87 1.23 3.29
C PRO A 297 13.36 -0.12 3.83
N PHE A 298 12.20 -0.09 4.48
CA PHE A 298 11.51 -1.29 4.95
C PHE A 298 10.29 -1.55 4.08
N GLY A 299 9.98 -2.81 3.82
CA GLY A 299 8.79 -3.18 3.06
C GLY A 299 8.95 -3.06 1.55
N LEU A 300 7.95 -2.44 0.90
CA LEU A 300 7.92 -2.11 -0.52
C LEU A 300 8.65 -0.78 -0.75
N VAL A 301 9.67 -0.79 -1.60
CA VAL A 301 10.62 0.30 -1.81
C VAL A 301 10.42 0.94 -3.18
N LEU A 302 10.36 2.27 -3.27
CA LEU A 302 10.17 2.97 -4.55
C LEU A 302 11.27 2.59 -5.56
N ALA A 303 10.84 2.18 -6.76
CA ALA A 303 11.69 1.67 -7.83
C ALA A 303 11.43 2.30 -9.20
N GLY A 304 10.41 3.14 -9.30
CA GLY A 304 10.11 3.85 -10.54
C GLY A 304 8.90 4.73 -10.40
N THR A 305 8.96 5.93 -10.96
CA THR A 305 7.82 6.84 -11.07
C THR A 305 8.04 7.78 -12.27
N ASN A 306 6.96 8.35 -12.78
CA ASN A 306 6.99 9.46 -13.73
C ASN A 306 6.59 10.81 -13.08
N ILE A 307 6.55 10.88 -11.75
CA ILE A 307 6.27 12.11 -11.02
C ILE A 307 7.38 13.12 -11.29
N ASP A 308 6.97 14.31 -11.71
CA ASP A 308 7.86 15.47 -11.74
C ASP A 308 7.85 16.13 -10.37
N PHE A 309 8.95 15.97 -9.63
CA PHE A 309 9.14 16.56 -8.31
C PHE A 309 9.52 18.04 -8.37
N THR A 310 9.68 18.61 -9.56
CA THR A 310 9.88 20.04 -9.70
C THR A 310 8.54 20.74 -9.54
N ARG A 311 8.34 21.37 -8.37
CA ARG A 311 7.26 22.33 -8.21
C ARG A 311 7.60 23.52 -9.09
N ALA A 312 6.87 23.74 -10.17
CA ALA A 312 6.95 25.02 -10.86
C ALA A 312 6.61 26.09 -9.81
N GLU A 313 7.57 26.97 -9.48
CA GLU A 313 7.21 28.22 -8.84
C GLU A 313 6.25 28.89 -9.82
N GLU A 314 4.97 28.98 -9.45
CA GLU A 314 4.11 29.99 -10.02
C GLU A 314 4.81 31.31 -9.69
N LEU A 315 5.54 31.84 -10.67
CA LEU A 315 6.00 33.22 -10.64
C LEU A 315 4.77 34.02 -10.20
N PRO A 316 4.86 34.84 -9.13
CA PRO A 316 3.72 35.62 -8.71
C PRO A 316 3.18 36.28 -9.95
N GLU A 317 1.88 36.07 -10.27
CA GLU A 317 1.25 36.84 -11.33
C GLU A 317 1.53 38.30 -10.99
N GLU A 318 2.47 38.92 -11.71
CA GLU A 318 2.72 40.36 -11.68
C GLU A 318 1.56 41.06 -12.40
N GLY A 319 0.32 40.70 -12.05
CA GLY A 319 -0.83 41.54 -12.25
C GLY A 319 -0.70 42.77 -11.34
N PRO A 320 -1.17 43.95 -11.77
CA PRO A 320 -1.07 45.16 -10.98
C PRO A 320 -1.70 44.93 -9.60
N SER A 321 -0.93 45.20 -8.53
CA SER A 321 -1.41 44.98 -7.16
C SER A 321 -2.79 45.60 -6.97
N ARG A 322 -3.67 44.94 -6.21
CA ARG A 322 -5.02 45.48 -5.90
C ARG A 322 -4.94 46.93 -5.39
N THR A 323 -3.88 47.25 -4.65
CA THR A 323 -3.53 48.61 -4.19
C THR A 323 -3.26 49.60 -5.34
N ALA A 324 -2.52 49.18 -6.38
CA ALA A 324 -2.33 49.98 -7.58
C ALA A 324 -3.63 50.16 -8.36
N LEU A 325 -4.47 49.12 -8.45
CA LEU A 325 -5.78 49.21 -9.11
C LEU A 325 -6.71 50.19 -8.38
N PHE A 326 -6.76 50.14 -7.05
CA PHE A 326 -7.51 51.10 -6.24
C PHE A 326 -6.96 52.53 -6.31
N ALA A 327 -5.63 52.69 -6.41
CA ALA A 327 -5.01 54.00 -6.60
C ALA A 327 -5.40 54.62 -7.96
N VAL A 328 -5.37 53.83 -9.04
CA VAL A 328 -5.79 54.29 -10.38
C VAL A 328 -7.27 54.66 -10.41
N VAL A 329 -8.14 53.84 -9.82
CA VAL A 329 -9.58 54.14 -9.72
C VAL A 329 -9.81 55.40 -8.88
N GLY A 330 -9.10 55.57 -7.77
CA GLY A 330 -9.19 56.77 -6.93
C GLY A 330 -8.76 58.05 -7.68
N VAL A 331 -7.66 57.99 -8.42
CA VAL A 331 -7.18 59.11 -9.26
C VAL A 331 -8.20 59.44 -10.36
N ALA A 332 -8.78 58.43 -11.02
CA ALA A 332 -9.79 58.64 -12.04
C ALA A 332 -11.07 59.30 -11.49
N VAL A 333 -11.51 58.92 -10.29
CA VAL A 333 -12.67 59.52 -9.62
C VAL A 333 -12.40 60.98 -9.26
N VAL A 334 -11.21 61.28 -8.72
CA VAL A 334 -10.82 62.67 -8.38
C VAL A 334 -10.71 63.54 -9.63
N LEU A 335 -10.11 63.04 -10.71
CA LEU A 335 -10.03 63.76 -11.99
C LEU A 335 -11.42 63.97 -12.61
N GLY A 336 -12.28 62.97 -12.56
CA GLY A 336 -13.67 63.09 -13.02
C GLY A 336 -14.46 64.13 -12.22
N ALA A 337 -14.31 64.16 -10.90
CA ALA A 337 -14.93 65.16 -10.04
C ALA A 337 -14.41 66.58 -10.32
N LEU A 338 -13.10 66.73 -10.55
CA LEU A 338 -12.48 68.02 -10.89
C LEU A 338 -12.91 68.53 -12.28
N LEU A 339 -13.05 67.64 -13.27
CA LEU A 339 -13.55 67.99 -14.60
C LEU A 339 -15.02 68.42 -14.55
N LEU A 340 -15.86 67.69 -13.83
CA LEU A 340 -17.27 68.03 -13.63
C LEU A 340 -17.45 69.35 -12.85
N TRP A 341 -16.57 69.61 -11.88
CA TRP A 341 -16.57 70.88 -11.13
C TRP A 341 -16.14 72.06 -12.01
N ARG A 342 -15.13 71.85 -12.89
CA ARG A 342 -14.66 72.87 -13.82
C ARG A 342 -15.66 73.17 -14.94
N TRP A 343 -16.51 72.23 -15.32
CA TRP A 343 -17.60 72.43 -16.29
C TRP A 343 -18.86 73.07 -15.71
N ARG A 344 -19.00 73.11 -14.37
CA ARG A 344 -20.12 73.77 -13.68
C ARG A 344 -19.84 75.24 -13.31
N ARG A 345 -18.63 75.74 -13.57
CA ARG A 345 -18.25 77.16 -13.46
C ARG A 345 -18.18 77.78 -14.85
#